data_AF-A0A9X3PPH2-F1
#
_entry.id   AF-A0A9X3PPH2-F1
#
_cell.length_a   1.000
_cell.length_b   1.000
_cell.length_c   1.000
_cell.angle_alpha   90.00
_cell.angle_beta   90.00
_cell.angle_gamma   90.00
#
_symmetry.space_group_name_H-M   'P 1'
#
loop_
_entity.id
_entity.type
_entity.pdbx_description
1 polymer ?
#
loop_
_entity_poly.entity_id
_entity_poly.type
_entity_poly.pdbx_seq_one_letter_code
_entity_poly.pdbx_strand_id
1 'polypeptide(L)'
;MARAEKTRQWGQHKVFLWFKLITPGDWYGQEFYMACTMPRNGRWTASCKFWLAWTLATGERPARPNRMSTSVFRNKVFRVRLRKVLKTAKQIARTPAQQYSVIDELLEAQTGR
;
A
#
# COMPACT_ATOMS: atom_id res chain seq x y z
N MET A 1 3.96 5.30 -11.84
CA MET A 1 4.12 6.46 -10.92
C MET A 1 3.37 6.13 -9.62
N ALA A 2 3.96 6.36 -8.46
CA ALA A 2 3.31 6.09 -7.17
C ALA A 2 2.69 7.38 -6.60
N ARG A 3 1.39 7.37 -6.29
CA ARG A 3 0.70 8.49 -5.62
C ARG A 3 0.25 8.08 -4.22
N ALA A 4 0.22 9.04 -3.30
CA ALA A 4 -0.23 8.80 -1.93
C ALA A 4 -1.40 9.71 -1.57
N GLU A 5 -2.44 9.15 -0.97
CA GLU A 5 -3.64 9.87 -0.55
C GLU A 5 -3.91 9.64 0.95
N LYS A 6 -4.29 10.70 1.65
CA LYS A 6 -4.70 10.63 3.06
C LYS A 6 -6.20 10.85 3.16
N THR A 7 -6.93 9.88 3.67
CA THR A 7 -8.39 9.96 3.79
C THR A 7 -8.82 9.53 5.18
N ARG A 8 -9.86 10.17 5.74
CA ARG A 8 -10.53 9.69 6.95
C ARG A 8 -11.68 8.77 6.54
N GLN A 9 -11.60 7.49 6.90
CA GLN A 9 -12.64 6.51 6.64
C GLN A 9 -13.00 5.81 7.94
N TRP A 10 -14.31 5.74 8.27
CA TRP A 10 -14.82 5.03 9.45
C TRP A 10 -14.12 5.47 10.75
N GLY A 11 -13.89 6.78 10.91
CA GLY A 11 -13.24 7.35 12.09
C GLY A 11 -11.71 7.18 12.16
N GLN A 12 -11.07 6.48 11.21
CA GLN A 12 -9.62 6.27 11.17
C GLN A 12 -8.98 6.93 9.96
N HIS A 13 -7.78 7.48 10.15
CA HIS A 13 -6.96 7.99 9.05
C HIS A 13 -6.34 6.82 8.30
N LYS A 14 -6.37 6.87 6.97
CA LYS A 14 -5.73 5.90 6.10
C LYS A 14 -4.79 6.62 5.14
N VAL A 15 -3.66 5.98 4.89
CA VAL A 15 -2.74 6.31 3.80
C VAL A 15 -2.95 5.28 2.71
N PHE A 16 -3.34 5.73 1.53
CA PHE A 16 -3.42 4.88 0.34
C PHE A 16 -2.18 5.12 -0.51
N LEU A 17 -1.42 4.05 -0.77
CA LEU A 17 -0.29 4.06 -1.69
C LEU A 17 -0.73 3.42 -3.00
N TRP A 18 -0.81 4.20 -4.05
CA TRP A 18 -1.21 3.78 -5.38
C TRP A 18 0.01 3.46 -6.23
N PHE A 19 -0.05 2.39 -6.99
CA PHE A 19 1.01 1.93 -7.89
C PHE A 19 0.39 1.52 -9.23
N LYS A 20 1.14 1.78 -10.31
CA LYS A 20 0.78 1.32 -11.65
C LYS A 20 1.52 0.00 -11.93
N LEU A 21 0.80 -1.03 -12.36
CA LEU A 21 1.42 -2.29 -12.75
C LEU A 21 2.18 -2.11 -14.06
N ILE A 22 3.44 -2.54 -14.09
CA ILE A 22 4.31 -2.44 -15.27
C ILE A 22 4.67 -3.82 -15.85
N THR A 23 4.30 -4.90 -15.16
CA THR A 23 4.50 -6.27 -15.64
C THR A 23 3.62 -6.50 -16.88
N PRO A 24 4.17 -7.00 -18.00
CA PRO A 24 3.39 -7.37 -19.17
C PRO A 24 2.30 -8.40 -18.83
N GLY A 25 1.10 -8.21 -19.40
CA GLY A 25 -0.07 -9.06 -19.18
C GLY A 25 -1.37 -8.26 -19.13
N ASP A 26 -2.48 -8.92 -18.82
CA ASP A 26 -3.84 -8.35 -18.86
C ASP A 26 -4.03 -7.12 -17.96
N TRP A 27 -3.20 -7.00 -16.94
CA TRP A 27 -3.27 -5.95 -15.92
C TRP A 27 -2.25 -4.84 -16.17
N TYR A 28 -1.51 -4.88 -17.29
CA TYR A 28 -0.49 -3.89 -17.63
C TYR A 28 -1.10 -2.49 -17.66
N GLY A 29 -0.46 -1.57 -16.95
CA GLY A 29 -0.86 -0.18 -16.87
C GLY A 29 -2.03 0.12 -15.92
N GLN A 30 -2.64 -0.89 -15.29
CA GLN A 30 -3.70 -0.65 -14.30
C GLN A 30 -3.13 -0.15 -12.97
N GLU A 31 -3.93 0.64 -12.26
CA GLU A 31 -3.60 1.15 -10.93
C GLU A 31 -4.17 0.26 -9.83
N PHE A 32 -3.32 -0.08 -8.87
CA PHE A 32 -3.71 -0.77 -7.64
C PHE A 32 -3.28 0.05 -6.44
N TYR A 33 -3.99 -0.10 -5.33
CA TYR A 33 -3.63 0.58 -4.09
C TYR A 33 -3.31 -0.41 -2.98
N MET A 34 -2.43 0.02 -2.08
CA MET A 34 -2.21 -0.55 -0.77
C MET A 34 -2.81 0.40 0.27
N ALA A 35 -3.75 -0.09 1.07
CA ALA A 35 -4.34 0.68 2.15
C ALA A 35 -3.56 0.46 3.46
N CYS A 36 -3.09 1.55 4.06
CA CYS A 36 -2.38 1.55 5.33
C CYS A 36 -3.17 2.33 6.38
N THR A 37 -3.69 1.62 7.38
CA THR A 37 -4.43 2.23 8.49
C THR A 37 -3.48 2.95 9.43
N MET A 38 -3.70 4.24 9.66
CA MET A 38 -2.90 5.05 10.58
C MET A 38 -3.28 4.76 12.03
N PRO A 39 -2.29 4.49 12.91
CA PRO A 39 -2.51 4.35 14.33
C PRO A 39 -3.17 5.59 14.94
N ARG A 40 -4.03 5.40 15.95
CA ARG A 40 -4.75 6.50 16.62
C ARG A 40 -3.82 7.53 17.28
N ASN A 41 -2.66 7.09 17.77
CA ASN A 41 -1.62 7.96 18.34
C ASN A 41 -0.74 8.65 17.27
N GLY A 42 -1.03 8.44 15.98
CA GLY A 42 -0.30 9.01 14.86
C GLY A 42 1.13 8.47 14.67
N ARG A 43 1.56 7.49 15.46
CA ARG A 43 2.92 6.92 15.43
C ARG A 43 2.90 5.55 14.79
N TRP A 44 3.57 5.42 13.64
CA TRP A 44 3.74 4.13 12.97
C TRP A 44 4.63 3.20 13.80
N THR A 45 4.17 1.97 14.01
CA THR A 45 4.94 0.91 14.70
C THR A 45 5.46 -0.10 13.68
N ALA A 46 6.44 -0.93 14.06
CA ALA A 46 7.05 -1.91 13.16
C ALA A 46 6.06 -2.94 12.58
N SER A 47 4.93 -3.18 13.24
CA SER A 47 3.85 -4.05 12.74
C SER A 47 2.92 -3.38 11.74
N CYS A 48 3.02 -2.05 11.57
CA CYS A 48 2.17 -1.32 10.65
C CYS A 48 2.60 -1.56 9.20
N LYS A 49 1.62 -1.78 8.32
CA LYS A 49 1.84 -1.97 6.87
C LYS A 49 2.63 -0.80 6.25
N PHE A 50 2.35 0.44 6.65
CA PHE A 50 3.10 1.60 6.15
C PHE A 50 4.56 1.60 6.62
N TRP A 51 4.82 1.18 7.86
CA TRP A 51 6.18 1.12 8.38
C TRP A 51 7.01 0.13 7.58
N LEU A 52 6.48 -1.08 7.37
CA LEU A 52 7.16 -2.15 6.63
C LEU A 52 7.45 -1.72 5.19
N ALA A 53 6.45 -1.17 4.51
CA ALA A 53 6.59 -0.67 3.16
C ALA A 53 7.62 0.47 3.06
N TRP A 54 7.63 1.39 4.02
CA TRP A 54 8.56 2.51 4.04
C TRP A 54 10.00 2.07 4.29
N THR A 55 10.21 1.14 5.22
CA THR A 55 11.54 0.57 5.48
C THR A 55 12.04 -0.20 4.28
N LEU A 56 11.18 -0.96 3.60
CA LEU A 56 11.53 -1.61 2.35
C LEU A 56 11.89 -0.60 1.25
N ALA A 57 11.15 0.51 1.15
CA ALA A 57 11.42 1.55 0.17
C ALA A 57 12.71 2.32 0.43
N THR A 58 13.12 2.49 1.69
CA THR A 58 14.32 3.26 2.06
C THR A 58 15.56 2.41 2.30
N GLY A 59 15.38 1.13 2.64
CA GLY A 59 16.44 0.27 3.13
C GLY A 59 16.77 0.47 4.61
N GLU A 60 16.08 1.37 5.31
CA GLU A 60 16.43 1.80 6.66
C GLU A 60 15.23 1.78 7.62
N ARG A 61 15.53 1.72 8.93
CA ARG A 61 14.50 1.89 9.97
C ARG A 61 14.24 3.38 10.20
N PRO A 62 12.98 3.83 10.29
CA PRO A 62 12.67 5.24 10.50
C PRO A 62 13.12 5.69 11.89
N ALA A 63 14.02 6.66 11.95
CA ALA A 63 14.45 7.28 13.20
C ALA A 63 13.30 8.04 13.91
N ARG A 64 12.36 8.60 13.12
CA ARG A 64 11.17 9.31 13.62
C ARG A 64 9.91 8.71 13.01
N PRO A 65 9.29 7.70 13.64
CA PRO A 65 8.14 6.99 13.07
C PRO A 65 6.87 7.83 12.92
N ASN A 66 6.83 9.05 13.48
CA ASN A 66 5.76 10.02 13.29
C ASN A 66 5.98 10.96 12.08
N ARG A 67 7.16 10.92 11.43
CA ARG A 67 7.55 11.82 10.33
C ARG A 67 7.91 11.07 9.04
N MET A 68 7.28 9.91 8.82
CA MET A 68 7.54 9.08 7.66
C MET A 68 6.85 9.67 6.41
N SER A 69 7.65 10.04 5.41
CA SER A 69 7.16 10.62 4.15
C SER A 69 6.78 9.55 3.12
N THR A 70 5.74 9.80 2.32
CA THR A 70 5.35 8.98 1.17
C THR A 70 6.17 9.27 -0.09
N SER A 71 7.00 10.32 -0.08
CA SER A 71 7.88 10.64 -1.22
C SER A 71 8.89 9.54 -1.53
N VAL A 72 9.25 8.72 -0.53
CA VAL A 72 10.23 7.63 -0.66
C VAL A 72 9.83 6.56 -1.67
N PHE A 73 8.54 6.47 -2.00
CA PHE A 73 8.00 5.49 -2.97
C PHE A 73 8.04 6.01 -4.42
N ARG A 74 8.29 7.31 -4.63
CA ARG A 74 8.29 7.90 -5.98
C ARG A 74 9.47 7.34 -6.78
N ASN A 75 9.23 7.12 -8.08
CA ASN A 75 10.22 6.63 -9.04
C ASN A 75 10.90 5.31 -8.66
N LYS A 76 10.26 4.50 -7.79
CA LYS A 76 10.73 3.17 -7.44
C LYS A 76 9.80 2.11 -8.02
N VAL A 77 10.39 0.98 -8.37
CA VAL A 77 9.67 -0.24 -8.77
C VAL A 77 9.67 -1.19 -7.59
N PHE A 78 8.54 -1.84 -7.37
CA PHE A 78 8.38 -2.80 -6.29
C PHE A 78 7.83 -4.10 -6.83
N ARG A 79 8.36 -5.22 -6.36
CA ARG A 79 7.66 -6.49 -6.45
C ARG A 79 6.58 -6.49 -5.39
N VAL A 80 5.34 -6.76 -5.79
CA VAL A 80 4.18 -6.68 -4.91
C VAL A 80 3.40 -8.00 -4.86
N ARG A 81 2.78 -8.28 -3.72
CA ARG A 81 1.75 -9.32 -3.61
C ARG A 81 0.38 -8.70 -3.78
N LEU A 82 -0.37 -9.14 -4.78
CA LEU A 82 -1.77 -8.77 -4.96
C LEU A 82 -2.68 -9.74 -4.21
N ARG A 83 -3.80 -9.22 -3.70
CA ARG A 83 -4.86 -9.99 -3.05
C ARG A 83 -6.21 -9.61 -3.63
N LYS A 84 -7.02 -10.61 -3.99
CA LYS A 84 -8.43 -10.41 -4.35
C LYS A 84 -9.28 -10.23 -3.09
N VAL A 85 -10.11 -9.20 -3.07
CA VAL A 85 -11.09 -8.93 -2.01
C VAL A 85 -12.42 -9.54 -2.42
N LEU A 86 -12.62 -10.79 -1.98
CA LEU A 86 -13.79 -11.60 -2.34
C LEU A 86 -14.93 -11.48 -1.33
N LYS A 87 -14.64 -11.03 -0.10
CA LYS A 87 -15.62 -10.95 0.99
C LYS A 87 -15.76 -9.53 1.52
N THR A 88 -16.90 -9.25 2.13
CA THR A 88 -17.17 -8.02 2.88
C THR A 88 -16.57 -8.10 4.28
N ALA A 89 -16.59 -6.98 5.03
CA ALA A 89 -16.16 -6.96 6.43
C ALA A 89 -16.96 -7.92 7.33
N LYS A 90 -18.21 -8.22 6.96
CA LYS A 90 -19.09 -9.18 7.64
C LYS A 90 -18.88 -10.63 7.16
N GLN A 91 -17.78 -10.92 6.46
CA GLN A 91 -17.47 -12.24 5.86
C GLN A 91 -18.46 -12.76 4.80
N ILE A 92 -19.36 -11.91 4.31
CA ILE A 92 -20.30 -12.25 3.23
C ILE A 92 -19.57 -12.19 1.88
N ALA A 93 -19.80 -13.16 1.00
CA ALA A 93 -19.24 -13.17 -0.36
C ALA A 93 -19.71 -11.95 -1.17
N ARG A 94 -18.80 -11.35 -1.93
CA ARG A 94 -19.09 -10.25 -2.86
C ARG A 94 -19.51 -10.81 -4.21
N THR A 95 -20.45 -10.14 -4.86
CA THR A 95 -20.78 -10.44 -6.26
C THR A 95 -19.54 -10.19 -7.16
N PRO A 96 -19.42 -10.85 -8.32
CA PRO A 96 -18.27 -10.66 -9.22
C PRO A 96 -17.98 -9.18 -9.53
N ALA A 97 -19.02 -8.38 -9.74
CA ALA A 97 -18.90 -6.94 -9.99
C ALA A 97 -18.37 -6.11 -8.81
N GLN A 98 -18.45 -6.64 -7.59
CA GLN A 98 -17.96 -5.99 -6.36
C GLN A 98 -16.58 -6.48 -5.94
N GLN A 99 -16.02 -7.49 -6.62
CA GLN A 99 -14.68 -8.02 -6.33
C GLN A 99 -13.64 -7.09 -6.93
N TYR A 100 -12.56 -6.87 -6.19
CA TYR A 100 -11.45 -6.03 -6.63
C TYR A 100 -10.13 -6.58 -6.09
N SER A 101 -9.04 -6.22 -6.73
CA SER A 101 -7.68 -6.56 -6.28
C SER A 101 -7.05 -5.37 -5.59
N VAL A 102 -6.28 -5.65 -4.55
CA VAL A 102 -5.47 -4.66 -3.84
C VAL A 102 -4.04 -5.15 -3.73
N ILE A 103 -3.11 -4.21 -3.54
CA ILE A 103 -1.78 -4.55 -3.09
C ILE A 103 -1.86 -4.87 -1.60
N ASP A 104 -1.51 -6.11 -1.29
CA ASP A 104 -1.51 -6.59 0.09
C ASP A 104 -0.19 -6.26 0.78
N GLU A 105 0.93 -6.47 0.10
CA GLU A 105 2.27 -6.29 0.63
C GLU A 105 3.28 -5.91 -0.49
N LEU A 106 4.27 -5.08 -0.15
CA LEU A 106 5.46 -4.88 -0.97
C LEU A 106 6.51 -5.90 -0.53
N LEU A 107 7.03 -6.68 -1.49
CA LEU A 107 7.95 -7.79 -1.22
C LEU A 107 9.42 -7.38 -1.39
N GLU A 108 9.69 -6.54 -2.38
CA GLU A 108 11.06 -6.15 -2.73
C GLU A 108 11.08 -4.78 -3.41
N ALA A 109 12.10 -3.97 -3.12
CA ALA A 109 12.36 -2.71 -3.82
C ALA A 109 13.37 -2.95 -4.95
N GLN A 110 12.89 -2.94 -6.18
CA GLN A 110 13.70 -2.96 -7.38
C GLN A 110 14.05 -1.50 -7.70
N THR A 111 15.04 -0.97 -6.98
CA THR A 111 15.53 0.37 -7.26
C THR A 111 16.13 0.35 -8.67
N GLY A 112 15.66 1.21 -9.57
CA GLY A 112 16.30 1.40 -10.87
C GLY A 112 17.76 1.84 -10.61
N ARG A 113 18.71 1.02 -11.04
CA ARG A 113 20.08 1.46 -11.25
C ARG A 113 20.13 2.34 -12.48
#